data_AF-A0A3M1E9E1-F1
#
_entry.id   AF-A0A3M1E9E1-F1
#
_cell.length_a   1.000
_cell.length_b   1.000
_cell.length_c   1.000
_cell.angle_alpha   90.00
_cell.angle_beta   90.00
_cell.angle_gamma   90.00
#
_symmetry.space_group_name_H-M   'P 1'
#
loop_
_entity.id
_entity.type
_entity.pdbx_description
1 polymer ?
#
loop_
_entity_poly.entity_id
_entity_poly.type
_entity_poly.pdbx_seq_one_letter_code
_entity_poly.pdbx_strand_id
1 'polypeptide(L)'
;MKTLVKVLIALVVIVVAVVAGTLFYVDTLAKKAIEYGGTEALGVATRLDRISLSFLGGQADLNRLEIANPQGFSSQQFFVLGEGRVAVSPGSLLDDTLVIPDIRLA
;
A
#
# COMPACT_ATOMS: atom_id res chain seq x y z
N MET A 1 -29.17 -31.26 3.18
CA MET A 1 -28.29 -30.95 4.34
C MET A 1 -26.81 -31.19 4.03
N LYS A 2 -26.39 -32.38 3.60
CA LYS A 2 -24.97 -32.68 3.31
C LYS A 2 -24.33 -31.83 2.19
N THR A 3 -25.08 -31.49 1.15
CA THR A 3 -24.64 -30.61 0.05
C THR A 3 -24.48 -29.16 0.48
N LEU A 4 -25.42 -28.64 1.27
CA LEU A 4 -25.35 -27.28 1.81
C LEU A 4 -24.12 -27.11 2.72
N VAL A 5 -23.83 -28.11 3.57
CA VAL A 5 -22.63 -28.13 4.41
C VAL A 5 -21.35 -28.15 3.56
N LYS A 6 -21.29 -28.94 2.49
CA LYS A 6 -20.14 -28.97 1.57
C LYS A 6 -19.91 -27.63 0.87
N VAL A 7 -20.98 -26.96 0.42
CA VAL A 7 -20.89 -25.63 -0.21
C VAL A 7 -20.39 -24.59 0.79
N LEU A 8 -20.90 -24.63 2.03
CA LEU A 8 -20.50 -23.69 3.06
C LEU A 8 -19.03 -23.89 3.47
N ILE A 9 -18.57 -25.14 3.57
CA ILE A 9 -17.15 -25.45 3.79
C ILE A 9 -16.29 -24.93 2.63
N ALA A 10 -16.70 -25.17 1.38
CA ALA A 10 -15.96 -24.67 0.21
C ALA A 10 -15.85 -23.14 0.22
N LEU A 11 -16.93 -22.43 0.55
CA LEU A 11 -16.94 -20.97 0.69
C LEU A 11 -15.95 -20.51 1.77
N VAL A 12 -15.98 -21.14 2.94
CA VAL A 12 -15.05 -20.81 4.04
C VAL A 12 -13.61 -21.02 3.61
N VAL A 13 -13.30 -22.13 2.92
CA VAL A 13 -11.95 -22.40 2.40
C VAL A 13 -11.51 -21.33 1.42
N ILE A 14 -12.39 -20.89 0.52
CA ILE A 14 -12.10 -19.80 -0.43
C ILE A 14 -11.81 -18.50 0.32
N VAL A 15 -12.65 -18.13 1.30
CA VAL A 15 -12.45 -16.90 2.10
C VAL A 15 -11.11 -16.95 2.83
N VAL A 16 -10.79 -18.07 3.48
CA VAL A 16 -9.50 -18.24 4.18
C VAL A 16 -8.32 -18.13 3.21
N ALA A 17 -8.42 -18.75 2.03
CA ALA A 17 -7.37 -18.67 1.02
C ALA A 17 -7.17 -17.23 0.51
N VAL A 18 -8.26 -16.49 0.29
CA VAL A 18 -8.19 -15.07 -0.10
C VAL A 18 -7.53 -14.25 1.00
N VAL A 19 -7.99 -14.37 2.26
CA VAL A 19 -7.43 -13.63 3.40
C VAL A 19 -5.94 -13.91 3.54
N ALA A 20 -5.54 -15.18 3.55
CA ALA A 20 -4.13 -15.58 3.64
C ALA A 20 -3.29 -15.02 2.48
N GLY A 21 -3.83 -15.07 1.25
CA GLY A 21 -3.20 -14.48 0.07
C GLY A 21 -3.00 -12.97 0.23
N THR A 22 -4.03 -12.22 0.62
CA THR A 22 -3.91 -10.78 0.84
C THR A 22 -2.89 -10.43 1.91
N LEU A 23 -2.86 -11.15 3.04
CA LEU A 23 -1.88 -10.91 4.09
C LEU A 23 -0.44 -11.12 3.62
N PHE A 24 -0.22 -12.06 2.69
CA PHE A 24 1.11 -12.34 2.15
C PHE A 24 1.56 -11.31 1.09
N TYR A 25 0.63 -10.78 0.31
CA TYR A 25 0.94 -9.92 -0.84
C TYR A 25 0.64 -8.43 -0.63
N VAL A 26 0.10 -8.01 0.51
CA VAL A 26 -0.34 -6.62 0.74
C VAL A 26 0.78 -5.61 0.48
N ASP A 27 2.00 -5.87 0.98
CA ASP A 27 3.12 -4.94 0.86
C ASP A 27 3.52 -4.76 -0.61
N THR A 28 3.53 -5.86 -1.37
CA THR A 28 3.83 -5.82 -2.80
C THR A 28 2.75 -5.08 -3.59
N LEU A 29 1.47 -5.28 -3.24
CA LEU A 29 0.35 -4.59 -3.86
C LEU A 29 0.39 -3.09 -3.57
N ALA A 30 0.62 -2.71 -2.31
CA ALA A 30 0.70 -1.32 -1.89
C ALA A 30 1.90 -0.59 -2.51
N LYS A 31 3.06 -1.25 -2.56
CA LYS A 31 4.23 -0.73 -3.28
C LYS A 31 3.87 -0.43 -4.74
N LYS A 32 3.26 -1.38 -5.45
CA LYS A 32 2.85 -1.17 -6.84
C LYS A 32 1.81 -0.05 -6.99
N ALA A 33 0.86 0.06 -6.05
CA ALA A 33 -0.13 1.12 -6.06
C ALA A 33 0.50 2.51 -5.90
N ILE A 34 1.49 2.64 -5.01
CA ILE A 34 2.25 3.89 -4.83
C ILE A 34 3.08 4.22 -6.06
N GLU A 35 3.82 3.25 -6.61
CA GLU A 35 4.65 3.45 -7.80
C GLU A 35 3.79 3.86 -9.01
N TYR A 36 2.67 3.16 -9.24
CA TYR A 36 1.74 3.47 -10.32
C TYR A 36 1.05 4.82 -10.11
N GLY A 37 0.41 5.03 -8.95
CA GLY A 37 -0.32 6.26 -8.66
C GLY A 37 0.57 7.50 -8.64
N GLY A 38 1.77 7.39 -8.07
CA GLY A 38 2.77 8.46 -8.10
C GLY A 38 3.25 8.76 -9.51
N THR A 39 3.54 7.72 -10.30
CA THR A 39 3.99 7.90 -11.69
C THR A 39 2.93 8.55 -12.55
N GLU A 40 1.68 8.10 -12.43
CA GLU A 40 0.55 8.66 -13.17
C GLU A 40 0.26 10.11 -12.76
N ALA A 41 0.25 10.40 -11.45
CA ALA A 41 -0.05 11.74 -10.94
C ALA A 41 1.04 12.77 -11.26
N LEU A 42 2.31 12.36 -11.24
CA LEU A 42 3.46 13.25 -11.40
C LEU A 42 3.99 13.28 -12.84
N GLY A 43 3.61 12.33 -13.69
CA GLY A 43 4.09 12.19 -15.07
C GLY A 43 5.56 11.76 -15.19
N VAL A 44 6.17 11.33 -14.09
CA VAL A 44 7.57 10.89 -13.98
C VAL A 44 7.68 9.67 -13.10
N ALA A 45 8.69 8.85 -13.33
CA ALA A 45 8.83 7.58 -12.61
C ALA A 45 8.91 7.78 -11.09
N THR A 46 7.99 7.14 -10.37
CA THR A 46 7.99 7.00 -8.92
C THR A 46 8.39 5.57 -8.55
N ARG A 47 9.35 5.42 -7.65
CA ARG A 47 9.87 4.11 -7.20
C ARG A 47 9.88 4.04 -5.69
N LEU A 48 9.57 2.87 -5.15
CA LEU A 48 9.62 2.61 -3.72
C LEU A 48 10.41 1.34 -3.45
N ASP A 49 11.44 1.37 -2.61
CA ASP A 49 12.21 0.15 -2.33
C ASP A 49 11.37 -0.87 -1.56
N ARG A 50 10.89 -0.48 -0.38
CA ARG A 50 10.04 -1.32 0.46
C ARG A 50 8.91 -0.53 1.11
N ILE A 51 7.85 -1.26 1.42
CA ILE A 51 6.79 -0.83 2.31
C ILE A 51 6.50 -1.97 3.29
N SER A 52 6.10 -1.63 4.50
CA SER A 52 5.52 -2.58 5.46
C SER A 52 4.20 -2.04 5.98
N LEU A 53 3.13 -2.81 5.80
CA LEU A 53 1.80 -2.46 6.27
C LEU A 53 1.44 -3.24 7.54
N SER A 54 1.10 -2.50 8.60
CA SER A 54 0.49 -3.06 9.79
C SER A 54 -1.03 -2.91 9.72
N PHE A 55 -1.72 -4.01 9.39
CA PHE A 55 -3.18 -4.04 9.29
C PHE A 55 -3.90 -3.66 10.59
N LEU A 56 -3.35 -4.07 11.74
CA LEU A 56 -3.98 -3.82 13.04
C LEU A 56 -3.87 -2.33 13.45
N GLY A 57 -2.83 -1.64 13.01
CA GLY A 57 -2.56 -0.25 13.38
C GLY A 57 -2.92 0.78 12.31
N GLY A 58 -3.28 0.35 11.09
CA GLY A 58 -3.44 1.26 9.94
C GLY A 58 -2.15 1.99 9.58
N GLN A 59 -0.99 1.40 9.90
CA GLN A 59 0.32 2.02 9.71
C GLN A 59 1.00 1.51 8.45
N ALA A 60 1.63 2.41 7.70
CA ALA A 60 2.48 2.13 6.57
C ALA A 60 3.87 2.73 6.82
N ASP A 61 4.89 1.87 6.86
CA ASP A 61 6.29 2.27 6.91
C ASP A 61 6.89 2.14 5.50
N LEU A 62 7.39 3.26 4.96
CA LEU A 62 8.02 3.34 3.65
C LEU A 62 9.53 3.42 3.81
N ASN A 63 10.25 2.70 2.95
CA ASN A 63 11.68 2.82 2.81
C ASN A 63 12.04 3.21 1.38
N ARG A 64 12.78 4.31 1.25
CA ARG A 64 13.33 4.84 0.01
C ARG A 64 12.29 5.05 -1.08
N LEU A 65 11.53 6.14 -0.94
CA LEU A 65 10.64 6.65 -1.99
C LEU A 65 11.43 7.63 -2.86
N GLU A 66 11.46 7.37 -4.16
CA GLU A 66 12.19 8.17 -5.14
C GLU A 66 11.25 8.65 -6.24
N ILE A 67 11.40 9.91 -6.62
CA ILE A 67 10.67 10.52 -7.74
C ILE A 67 11.72 11.07 -8.71
N ALA A 68 11.66 10.63 -9.96
CA ALA A 68 12.57 11.07 -11.01
C ALA A 68 12.32 12.54 -11.40
N ASN A 69 13.35 13.23 -11.90
CA ASN A 69 13.12 14.47 -12.62
C ASN A 69 12.57 14.18 -14.03
N PRO A 70 11.78 15.13 -14.59
CA PRO A 70 11.48 15.15 -16.02
C PRO A 70 12.75 15.31 -16.88
N GLN A 71 12.61 15.12 -18.19
CA GLN A 71 13.70 15.39 -19.13
C GLN A 71 14.12 16.87 -19.08
N GLY A 72 15.43 17.14 -19.20
CA GLY A 72 15.99 18.49 -19.21
C GLY A 72 16.59 18.97 -17.88
N PHE A 73 16.47 18.19 -16.81
CA PHE A 73 17.12 18.47 -15.52
C PHE A 73 18.49 17.78 -15.42
N SER A 74 19.43 18.42 -14.73
CA SER A 74 20.79 17.88 -14.53
C SER A 74 20.87 16.77 -13.48
N SER A 75 19.93 16.75 -12.51
CA SER A 75 19.83 15.70 -11.49
C SER A 75 18.87 14.60 -11.95
N GLN A 76 19.19 13.35 -11.63
CA GLN A 76 18.33 12.20 -11.96
C GLN A 76 17.05 12.16 -11.09
N GLN A 77 17.17 12.47 -9.79
CA GLN A 77 16.04 12.49 -8.85
C GLN A 77 15.59 13.91 -8.54
N PHE A 78 14.27 14.13 -8.56
CA PHE A 78 13.61 15.33 -8.03
C PHE A 78 13.52 15.26 -6.51
N PHE A 79 13.14 14.09 -5.99
CA PHE A 79 12.88 13.88 -4.57
C PHE A 79 13.31 12.47 -4.16
N VAL A 80 13.90 12.38 -2.98
CA VAL A 80 14.25 11.12 -2.31
C VAL A 80 13.88 11.23 -0.84
N LEU A 81 13.05 10.31 -0.35
CA LEU A 81 12.73 10.16 1.07
C LEU A 81 13.35 8.86 1.57
N GLY A 82 14.25 8.95 2.55
CA GLY A 82 14.92 7.80 3.14
C GLY A 82 13.93 6.89 3.88
N GLU A 83 13.26 7.44 4.89
CA GLU A 83 12.26 6.73 5.68
C GLU A 83 11.00 7.59 5.87
N GLY A 84 9.84 6.95 5.69
CA GLY A 84 8.54 7.58 5.90
C GLY A 84 7.65 6.69 6.73
N ARG A 85 6.82 7.28 7.58
CA ARG A 85 5.75 6.59 8.28
C ARG A 85 4.46 7.37 8.15
N VAL A 86 3.37 6.67 7.88
CA VAL A 86 2.02 7.22 7.91
C VAL A 86 1.15 6.27 8.71
N ALA A 87 0.41 6.78 9.69
CA ALA A 87 -0.64 6.06 10.37
C ALA A 87 -2.00 6.64 9.97
N VAL A 88 -2.94 5.76 9.64
CA VAL A 88 -4.28 6.11 9.18
C VAL A 88 -5.30 5.42 10.08
N SER A 89 -6.39 6.09 10.41
CA SER A 89 -7.48 5.43 11.11
C SER A 89 -8.21 4.48 10.16
N PRO A 90 -8.23 3.15 10.38
CA PRO A 90 -8.78 2.20 9.40
C PRO A 90 -10.25 2.45 9.06
N GLY A 91 -11.05 2.90 10.02
CA GLY A 91 -12.45 3.25 9.78
C GLY A 91 -12.63 4.38 8.76
N SER A 92 -11.68 5.32 8.69
CA SER A 92 -11.75 6.48 7.80
C SER A 92 -11.38 6.18 6.34
N LEU A 93 -10.87 4.98 6.03
CA LEU A 93 -10.42 4.63 4.68
C LEU A 93 -11.56 4.58 3.64
N LEU A 94 -12.79 4.36 4.11
CA LEU A 94 -13.99 4.26 3.28
C LEU A 94 -14.89 5.50 3.38
N ASP A 95 -14.51 6.47 4.22
CA ASP A 95 -15.27 7.69 4.45
C ASP A 95 -14.81 8.79 3.49
N ASP A 96 -15.63 9.84 3.35
CA ASP A 96 -15.29 11.03 2.55
C ASP A 96 -14.07 11.77 3.12
N THR A 97 -13.77 11.60 4.41
CA THR A 97 -12.65 12.25 5.10
C THR A 97 -11.69 11.22 5.66
N LEU A 98 -10.48 11.20 5.11
CA LEU A 98 -9.38 10.36 5.58
C LEU A 98 -8.73 10.97 6.84
N VAL A 99 -8.58 10.19 7.90
CA VAL A 99 -7.95 10.64 9.15
C VAL A 99 -6.55 10.03 9.27
N ILE A 100 -5.53 10.91 9.32
CA ILE A 100 -4.12 10.56 9.44
C ILE A 100 -3.58 11.11 10.77
N PRO A 101 -3.57 10.31 11.86
CA PRO A 101 -3.12 10.79 13.18
C PRO A 101 -1.62 11.04 13.28
N ASP A 102 -0.80 10.35 12.47
CA ASP A 102 0.67 10.46 12.53
C ASP A 102 1.25 10.40 11.12
N ILE A 103 2.15 11.34 10.83
CA ILE A 103 3.01 11.33 9.65
C ILE A 103 4.42 11.70 10.09
N ARG A 104 5.41 10.93 9.65
CA ARG A 104 6.83 11.16 9.94
C ARG A 104 7.65 10.99 8.68
N LEU A 105 8.59 11.89 8.50
CA LEU A 105 9.57 11.92 7.41
C LEU A 105 10.95 12.01 8.07
N ALA A 106 11.85 11.09 7.74
CA ALA A 106 13.20 11.02 8.28
C ALA A 106 14.25 10.91 7.17
#